data_AF-A0A9E2LLU1-F1
#
_entry.id   AF-A0A9E2LLU1-F1
#
_cell.length_a   1.000
_cell.length_b   1.000
_cell.length_c   1.000
_cell.angle_alpha   90.00
_cell.angle_beta   90.00
_cell.angle_gamma   90.00
#
_symmetry.space_group_name_H-M   'P 1'
#
loop_
_entity.id
_entity.type
_entity.pdbx_description
1 polymer ?
#
loop_
_entity_poly.entity_id
_entity_poly.type
_entity_poly.pdbx_seq_one_letter_code
_entity_poly.pdbx_strand_id
1 'polypeptide(L)'
;MKSLTNSIDKVFRFFRRFANLVKLIDKKTTVKLVVKSVFGALLFSILIVLLPALILINMFIYTKLTFLISILLVLLIMGWSFLYYYFYYRLLKIYHPTLENINTKIPQLTESTIVAFFFMILGIVVLSVVF
;
A
#
# COMPACT_ATOMS: atom_id res chain seq x y z
N MET A 1 0.44 -0.06 -35.41
CA MET A 1 -0.88 0.30 -34.85
C MET A 1 -1.57 -0.82 -34.07
N LYS A 2 -1.71 -2.06 -34.59
CA LYS A 2 -2.36 -3.19 -33.86
C LYS A 2 -1.79 -3.53 -32.47
N SER A 3 -0.50 -3.27 -32.22
CA SER A 3 0.14 -3.54 -30.92
C SER A 3 -0.25 -2.51 -29.83
N LEU A 4 -0.41 -1.24 -30.21
CA LEU A 4 -0.78 -0.15 -29.28
C LEU A 4 -2.23 -0.31 -28.78
N THR A 5 -3.16 -0.68 -29.67
CA THR A 5 -4.55 -0.98 -29.28
C THR A 5 -4.61 -2.15 -28.30
N ASN A 6 -3.84 -3.21 -28.56
CA ASN A 6 -3.81 -4.40 -27.68
C ASN A 6 -3.31 -4.08 -26.26
N SER A 7 -2.33 -3.19 -26.11
CA SER A 7 -1.80 -2.78 -24.81
C SER A 7 -2.79 -1.91 -24.04
N ILE A 8 -3.40 -0.94 -24.71
CA ILE A 8 -4.45 -0.07 -24.13
C ILE A 8 -5.65 -0.92 -23.67
N ASP A 9 -6.10 -1.87 -24.48
CA ASP A 9 -7.19 -2.78 -24.14
C ASP A 9 -6.89 -3.68 -22.94
N LYS A 10 -5.63 -4.08 -22.75
CA LYS A 10 -5.22 -4.83 -21.55
C LYS A 10 -5.33 -3.99 -20.29
N VAL A 11 -4.87 -2.74 -20.35
CA VAL A 11 -4.94 -1.80 -19.21
C VAL A 11 -6.39 -1.50 -18.84
N PHE A 12 -7.24 -1.19 -19.83
CA PHE A 12 -8.66 -0.95 -19.57
C PHE A 12 -9.37 -2.16 -18.97
N ARG A 13 -9.08 -3.38 -19.45
CA ARG A 13 -9.63 -4.61 -18.87
C ARG A 13 -9.16 -4.83 -17.43
N PHE A 14 -7.91 -4.49 -17.13
CA PHE A 14 -7.38 -4.57 -15.77
C PHE A 14 -8.11 -3.63 -14.82
N PHE A 15 -8.25 -2.35 -15.17
CA PHE A 15 -8.96 -1.37 -14.33
C PHE A 15 -10.44 -1.70 -14.17
N ARG A 16 -11.11 -2.20 -15.23
CA ARG A 16 -12.49 -2.71 -15.12
C ARG A 16 -12.58 -3.88 -14.14
N ARG A 17 -11.64 -4.81 -14.19
CA ARG A 17 -11.58 -5.95 -13.26
C ARG A 17 -11.36 -5.49 -11.83
N PHE A 18 -10.45 -4.54 -11.60
CA PHE A 18 -10.24 -3.91 -10.30
C PHE A 18 -11.53 -3.27 -9.77
N ALA A 19 -12.18 -2.40 -10.55
CA ALA A 19 -13.41 -1.72 -10.15
C ALA A 19 -14.55 -2.70 -9.82
N ASN A 20 -14.70 -3.77 -10.61
CA ASN A 20 -15.69 -4.82 -10.34
C ASN A 20 -15.40 -5.57 -9.03
N LEU A 21 -14.13 -5.87 -8.74
CA LEU A 21 -13.75 -6.54 -7.50
C LEU A 21 -14.00 -5.66 -6.27
N VAL A 22 -13.63 -4.38 -6.32
CA VAL A 22 -13.91 -3.42 -5.24
C VAL A 22 -15.41 -3.31 -4.99
N LYS A 23 -16.22 -3.15 -6.04
CA LYS A 23 -17.68 -3.09 -5.94
C LYS A 23 -18.28 -4.37 -5.33
N LEU A 24 -17.70 -5.54 -5.62
CA LEU A 24 -18.14 -6.81 -5.02
C LEU A 24 -17.78 -6.92 -3.54
N ILE A 25 -16.64 -6.35 -3.14
CA ILE A 25 -16.22 -6.27 -1.74
C ILE A 25 -17.17 -5.35 -0.98
N ASP A 26 -17.40 -4.14 -1.48
CA ASP A 26 -18.28 -3.15 -0.84
C ASP A 26 -19.72 -3.66 -0.64
N LYS A 27 -20.23 -4.44 -1.60
CA LYS A 27 -21.57 -5.06 -1.48
C LYS A 27 -21.67 -6.08 -0.35
N LYS A 28 -20.55 -6.67 0.07
CA LYS A 28 -20.50 -7.75 1.05
C LYS A 28 -19.95 -7.30 2.41
N THR A 29 -19.39 -6.10 2.49
CA THR A 29 -18.82 -5.54 3.71
C THR A 29 -19.80 -4.63 4.42
N THR A 30 -19.59 -4.45 5.72
CA THR A 30 -20.32 -3.44 6.51
C THR A 30 -19.34 -2.40 7.02
N VAL A 31 -19.77 -1.13 7.08
CA VAL A 31 -18.91 0.01 7.48
C VAL A 31 -18.19 -0.25 8.80
N LYS A 32 -18.90 -0.82 9.80
CA LYS A 32 -18.33 -1.15 11.12
C LYS A 32 -17.13 -2.09 11.02
N LEU A 33 -17.22 -3.14 10.20
CA LEU A 33 -16.17 -4.13 10.06
C LEU A 33 -15.03 -3.63 9.17
N VAL A 34 -15.34 -2.81 8.15
CA VAL A 34 -14.32 -2.10 7.37
C VAL A 34 -13.47 -1.22 8.27
N VAL A 35 -14.10 -0.41 9.12
CA VAL A 35 -13.39 0.45 10.08
C VAL A 35 -12.52 -0.38 11.03
N LYS A 36 -13.03 -1.50 11.55
CA LYS A 36 -12.23 -2.43 12.38
C LYS A 36 -11.01 -2.98 11.63
N SER A 37 -11.16 -3.37 10.37
CA SER A 37 -10.05 -3.82 9.53
C SER A 37 -9.03 -2.72 9.29
N VAL A 38 -9.46 -1.48 9.06
CA VAL A 38 -8.57 -0.32 8.89
C VAL A 38 -7.73 -0.09 10.15
N PHE A 39 -8.36 0.03 11.32
CA PHE A 39 -7.63 0.25 12.57
C PHE A 39 -6.70 -0.92 12.92
N GLY A 40 -7.16 -2.16 12.74
CA GLY A 40 -6.32 -3.33 12.96
C GLY A 40 -5.10 -3.34 12.03
N ALA A 41 -5.32 -3.09 10.74
CA ALA A 41 -4.24 -3.06 9.75
C ALA A 41 -3.24 -1.93 10.02
N LEU A 42 -3.71 -0.74 10.39
CA LEU A 42 -2.84 0.37 10.80
C LEU A 42 -1.98 -0.03 12.01
N LEU A 43 -2.61 -0.59 13.06
CA LEU A 43 -1.89 -0.99 14.27
C LEU A 43 -0.79 -2.02 13.96
N PHE A 44 -1.12 -3.11 13.26
CA PHE A 44 -0.15 -4.15 12.93
C PHE A 44 0.96 -3.66 12.00
N SER A 45 0.60 -2.89 10.97
CA SER A 45 1.59 -2.38 10.01
C SER A 45 2.53 -1.36 10.65
N ILE A 46 2.03 -0.47 11.51
CA ILE A 46 2.86 0.49 12.26
C ILE A 46 3.81 -0.25 13.20
N LEU A 47 3.32 -1.22 13.98
CA LEU A 47 4.16 -1.97 14.92
C LEU A 47 5.35 -2.66 14.23
N ILE A 48 5.13 -3.23 13.05
CA ILE A 48 6.19 -3.89 12.27
C ILE A 48 7.19 -2.87 11.71
N VAL A 49 6.71 -1.73 11.23
CA VAL A 49 7.55 -0.70 10.60
C VAL A 49 8.28 0.17 11.63
N LEU A 50 7.75 0.27 12.85
CA LEU A 50 8.33 1.05 13.94
C LEU A 50 9.74 0.56 14.30
N LEU A 51 9.96 -0.75 14.38
CA LEU A 51 11.27 -1.32 14.71
C LEU A 51 12.37 -0.88 13.73
N PRO A 52 12.27 -1.15 12.41
CA PRO A 52 13.28 -0.70 11.46
C PRO A 52 13.35 0.83 11.35
N ALA A 53 12.24 1.56 11.52
CA ALA A 53 12.26 3.02 11.54
C ALA A 53 13.12 3.58 12.68
N LEU A 54 12.98 3.05 13.89
CA LEU A 54 13.77 3.47 15.05
C LEU A 54 15.27 3.20 14.86
N ILE A 55 15.62 2.07 14.24
CA ILE A 55 17.02 1.76 13.90
C ILE A 55 17.57 2.81 12.93
N LEU A 56 16.84 3.11 11.85
CA LEU A 56 17.27 4.10 10.85
C LEU A 56 17.38 5.50 11.47
N ILE A 57 16.41 5.91 12.28
CA ILE A 57 16.44 7.21 12.98
C ILE A 57 17.66 7.32 13.89
N ASN A 58 17.99 6.28 14.66
CA ASN A 58 19.19 6.30 15.50
C ASN A 58 20.49 6.42 14.69
N MET A 59 20.51 5.92 13.45
CA MET A 59 21.67 6.05 12.56
C MET A 59 21.86 7.48 12.01
N PHE A 60 20.90 8.40 12.16
CA PHE A 60 21.05 9.80 11.69
C PHE A 60 22.21 10.55 12.37
N ILE A 61 22.70 10.07 13.51
CA ILE A 61 23.89 10.61 14.19
C ILE A 61 25.11 10.61 13.26
N TYR A 62 25.18 9.67 12.32
CA TYR A 62 26.23 9.61 11.31
C TYR A 62 25.92 10.56 10.14
N THR A 63 26.41 11.80 10.24
CA THR A 63 26.16 12.89 9.27
C THR A 63 26.51 12.54 7.82
N LYS A 64 27.51 11.67 7.59
CA LYS A 64 27.89 11.22 6.23
C LYS A 64 26.88 10.26 5.59
N LEU A 65 25.99 9.66 6.38
CA LEU A 65 25.01 8.68 5.93
C LEU A 65 23.59 9.27 5.83
N THR A 66 23.37 10.52 6.26
CA THR A 66 22.04 11.13 6.39
C THR A 66 21.23 11.05 5.10
N PHE A 67 21.85 11.30 3.94
CA PHE A 67 21.18 11.18 2.64
C PHE A 67 20.73 9.73 2.35
N LEU A 68 21.62 8.76 2.54
CA LEU A 68 21.32 7.34 2.33
C LEU A 68 20.21 6.85 3.26
N ILE A 69 20.26 7.24 4.54
CA ILE A 69 19.25 6.87 5.54
C ILE A 69 17.90 7.51 5.18
N SER A 70 17.89 8.74 4.66
CA SER A 70 16.66 9.41 4.22
C SER A 70 16.01 8.67 3.04
N ILE A 71 16.80 8.19 2.07
CA ILE A 71 16.30 7.32 0.99
C ILE A 71 15.71 6.02 1.57
N LEU A 72 16.42 5.38 2.51
CA LEU A 72 15.93 4.15 3.15
C LEU A 72 14.61 4.38 3.90
N LEU A 73 14.42 5.54 4.55
CA LEU A 73 13.16 5.91 5.18
C LEU A 73 12.02 6.08 4.16
N VAL A 74 12.29 6.69 3.01
CA VAL A 74 11.29 6.80 1.93
C VAL A 74 10.91 5.41 1.43
N LEU A 75 11.87 4.52 1.18
CA LEU A 75 11.61 3.14 0.77
C LEU A 75 10.82 2.37 1.84
N LEU A 76 11.10 2.60 3.12
CA LEU A 76 10.41 2.00 4.25
C LEU A 76 8.94 2.45 4.31
N ILE A 77 8.65 3.73 4.08
CA ILE A 77 7.27 4.26 3.99
C ILE A 77 6.55 3.70 2.76
N MET A 78 7.23 3.59 1.61
CA MET A 78 6.66 2.93 0.43
C MET A 78 6.32 1.47 0.73
N GLY A 79 7.22 0.74 1.37
CA GLY A 79 7.01 -0.64 1.81
C GLY A 79 5.88 -0.78 2.84
N TRP A 80 5.73 0.20 3.74
CA TRP A 80 4.63 0.24 4.71
C TRP A 80 3.26 0.24 4.02
N SER A 81 3.11 0.92 2.88
CA SER A 81 1.86 0.88 2.10
C SER A 81 1.46 -0.56 1.72
N PHE A 82 2.40 -1.35 1.20
CA PHE A 82 2.15 -2.75 0.85
C PHE A 82 1.78 -3.58 2.08
N LEU A 83 2.46 -3.34 3.20
CA LEU A 83 2.21 -4.04 4.45
C LEU A 83 0.83 -3.70 5.02
N TYR A 84 0.45 -2.43 5.02
CA TYR A 84 -0.86 -1.96 5.43
C TYR A 84 -1.98 -2.64 4.64
N TYR A 85 -1.92 -2.59 3.29
CA TYR A 85 -2.95 -3.20 2.46
C TYR A 85 -2.97 -4.73 2.57
N TYR A 86 -1.82 -5.38 2.78
CA TYR A 86 -1.76 -6.81 3.07
C TYR A 86 -2.58 -7.15 4.32
N PHE A 87 -2.36 -6.44 5.44
CA PHE A 87 -3.12 -6.68 6.66
C PHE A 87 -4.59 -6.29 6.53
N TYR A 88 -4.89 -5.18 5.86
CA TYR A 88 -6.25 -4.74 5.62
C TYR A 88 -7.08 -5.82 4.92
N TYR A 89 -6.63 -6.32 3.77
CA TYR A 89 -7.36 -7.35 3.02
C TYR A 89 -7.39 -8.69 3.75
N ARG A 90 -6.36 -9.02 4.54
CA ARG A 90 -6.34 -10.23 5.38
C ARG A 90 -7.38 -10.15 6.49
N LEU A 91 -7.44 -9.04 7.22
CA LEU A 91 -8.43 -8.81 8.27
C LEU A 91 -9.85 -8.74 7.70
N LEU A 92 -10.02 -8.11 6.54
CA LEU A 92 -11.30 -8.03 5.85
C LEU A 92 -11.85 -9.42 5.51
N LYS A 93 -11.00 -10.35 5.04
CA LYS A 93 -11.39 -11.75 4.80
C LYS A 93 -11.72 -12.50 6.08
N ILE A 94 -10.98 -12.26 7.16
CA ILE A 94 -11.25 -12.88 8.47
C ILE A 94 -12.61 -12.42 9.01
N TYR A 95 -12.96 -11.15 8.83
CA TYR A 95 -14.24 -10.61 9.32
C TYR A 95 -15.42 -10.85 8.38
N HIS A 96 -15.17 -11.14 7.10
CA HIS A 96 -16.19 -11.48 6.10
C HIS A 96 -15.82 -12.77 5.35
N PRO A 97 -16.21 -13.95 5.85
CA PRO A 97 -15.96 -15.23 5.18
C PRO A 97 -16.52 -15.30 3.75
N THR A 98 -17.57 -14.53 3.47
CA THR A 98 -18.18 -14.40 2.13
C THR A 98 -17.24 -13.77 1.08
N LEU A 99 -16.13 -13.16 1.51
CA LEU A 99 -15.06 -12.61 0.67
C LEU A 99 -13.93 -13.60 0.41
N GLU A 100 -13.91 -14.78 1.04
CA GLU A 100 -12.83 -15.76 0.87
C GLU A 100 -12.66 -16.17 -0.59
N ASN A 101 -13.79 -16.35 -1.28
CA ASN A 101 -13.88 -16.68 -2.72
C ASN A 101 -13.58 -15.50 -3.65
N ILE A 102 -13.39 -14.27 -3.14
CA ILE A 102 -13.08 -13.10 -3.95
C ILE A 102 -11.56 -12.90 -4.01
N ASN A 103 -11.06 -12.61 -5.21
CA ASN A 103 -9.66 -12.28 -5.43
C ASN A 103 -9.36 -10.86 -4.93
N THR A 104 -8.91 -10.75 -3.68
CA THR A 104 -8.46 -9.49 -3.06
C THR A 104 -7.03 -9.10 -3.43
N LYS A 105 -6.25 -9.97 -4.09
CA LYS A 105 -4.85 -9.66 -4.45
C LYS A 105 -4.76 -8.52 -5.46
N ILE A 106 -5.70 -8.45 -6.41
CA ILE A 106 -5.72 -7.38 -7.42
C ILE A 106 -6.02 -6.04 -6.76
N PRO A 107 -7.11 -5.88 -5.97
CA PRO A 107 -7.33 -4.66 -5.18
C PRO A 107 -6.16 -4.31 -4.27
N GLN A 108 -5.63 -5.29 -3.52
CA GLN A 108 -4.48 -5.10 -2.63
C GLN A 108 -3.29 -4.47 -3.34
N LEU A 109 -2.81 -5.10 -4.43
CA LEU A 109 -1.64 -4.62 -5.16
C LEU A 109 -1.90 -3.26 -5.79
N THR A 110 -3.08 -3.06 -6.38
CA THR A 110 -3.42 -1.81 -7.07
C THR A 110 -3.44 -0.65 -6.08
N GLU A 111 -4.14 -0.79 -4.95
CA GLU A 111 -4.24 0.25 -3.93
C GLU A 111 -2.89 0.51 -3.25
N SER A 112 -2.13 -0.53 -2.94
CA SER A 112 -0.78 -0.36 -2.38
C SER A 112 0.15 0.35 -3.34
N THR A 113 0.09 0.06 -4.64
CA THR A 113 0.95 0.73 -5.63
C THR A 113 0.57 2.20 -5.80
N ILE A 114 -0.73 2.52 -5.81
CA ILE A 114 -1.19 3.92 -5.89
C ILE A 114 -0.68 4.72 -4.67
N VAL A 115 -0.82 4.18 -3.47
CA VAL A 115 -0.39 4.86 -2.25
C VAL A 115 1.14 4.89 -2.13
N ALA A 116 1.85 3.83 -2.51
CA ALA A 116 3.32 3.84 -2.56
C ALA A 116 3.85 4.85 -3.58
N PHE A 117 3.19 5.01 -4.73
CA PHE A 117 3.54 6.02 -5.72
C PHE A 117 3.34 7.45 -5.18
N PHE A 118 2.24 7.68 -4.45
CA PHE A 118 2.03 8.94 -3.74
C PHE A 118 3.16 9.22 -2.72
N PHE A 119 3.55 8.23 -1.91
CA PHE A 119 4.67 8.38 -0.97
C PHE A 119 6.02 8.57 -1.66
N MET A 120 6.22 7.98 -2.84
CA MET A 120 7.43 8.19 -3.64
C MET A 120 7.54 9.65 -4.07
N ILE A 121 6.46 10.24 -4.59
CA ILE A 121 6.44 11.66 -4.99
C ILE A 121 6.74 12.55 -3.78
N LEU A 122 6.05 12.32 -2.65
CA LEU A 122 6.30 13.06 -1.42
C LEU A 122 7.75 12.92 -0.94
N GLY A 123 8.29 11.70 -0.98
CA GLY A 123 9.67 11.42 -0.58
C GLY A 123 10.68 12.16 -1.45
N ILE A 124 10.49 12.18 -2.77
CA ILE A 124 11.35 12.94 -3.70
C ILE A 124 11.31 14.43 -3.38
N VAL A 125 10.10 14.99 -3.17
CA VAL A 125 9.95 16.41 -2.82
C VAL A 125 10.68 16.73 -1.52
N VAL A 126 10.46 15.94 -0.47
CA VAL A 126 11.13 16.12 0.83
C VAL A 126 12.65 16.03 0.69
N LEU A 127 13.16 15.03 -0.02
CA LEU A 127 14.60 14.85 -0.23
C LEU A 127 15.22 16.05 -0.96
N SER A 128 14.55 16.57 -1.99
CA SER A 128 15.02 17.72 -2.78
C SER A 128 15.04 19.05 -2.01
N VAL A 129 14.26 19.16 -0.95
CA VAL A 129 14.21 20.37 -0.10
C VAL A 129 15.26 20.30 1.01
N VAL A 130 15.58 19.11 1.49
CA VAL A 130 16.49 18.89 2.62
C VAL A 130 17.95 18.78 2.18
N PHE A 131 18.22 18.25 0.99
CA PHE A 131 19.57 18.00 0.44
C PHE A 131 19.75 18.64 -0.94
#